data_AF-A0A430QNT3-F1
#
_entry.id   AF-A0A430QNT3-F1
#
_cell.length_a   1.000
_cell.length_b   1.000
_cell.length_c   1.000
_cell.angle_alpha   90.00
_cell.angle_beta   90.00
_cell.angle_gamma   90.00
#
_symmetry.space_group_name_H-M   'P 1'
#
loop_
_entity.id
_entity.type
_entity.pdbx_description
1 polymer ?
#
loop_
_entity_poly.entity_id
_entity_poly.type
_entity_poly.pdbx_seq_one_letter_code
_entity_poly.pdbx_strand_id
1 'polypeptide(L)'
;MADILFVSNLAVKAGKMIEAGFSKSIPYDKKESYADLVTEVDKAVENYICQEILSSFPTHKIIAEEGYSGNAELTCSPTWIIDPIDGTSNFVSRVRTMGSAALHMCQIAAGNGDIFFEFGIHCWDYAAAVLIVREAGGFCCNFDGKPVDLMARNVICAGTPELANALIPLIQPVGYARD
;
A
#
# COMPACT_ATOMS: atom_id res chain seq x y z
N MET A 1 11.12 5.40 -19.57
CA MET A 1 10.49 5.76 -18.28
C MET A 1 9.08 5.22 -18.32
N ALA A 2 8.62 4.50 -17.30
CA ALA A 2 7.20 4.17 -17.21
C ALA A 2 6.42 5.48 -17.07
N ASP A 3 5.39 5.67 -17.90
CA ASP A 3 4.52 6.83 -17.77
C ASP A 3 3.33 6.50 -16.86
N ILE A 4 2.63 7.55 -16.42
CA ILE A 4 1.45 7.42 -15.56
C ILE A 4 0.34 6.60 -16.24
N LEU A 5 0.32 6.54 -17.57
CA LEU A 5 -0.66 5.80 -18.35
C LEU A 5 -0.45 4.29 -18.23
N PHE A 6 0.80 3.82 -18.29
CA PHE A 6 1.14 2.42 -18.03
C PHE A 6 0.66 1.98 -16.65
N VAL A 7 0.99 2.77 -15.61
CA VAL A 7 0.60 2.48 -14.22
C VAL A 7 -0.92 2.47 -14.06
N SER A 8 -1.61 3.47 -14.61
CA SER A 8 -3.07 3.57 -14.54
C SER A 8 -3.75 2.38 -15.22
N ASN A 9 -3.29 1.96 -16.40
CA ASN A 9 -3.83 0.80 -17.10
C ASN A 9 -3.64 -0.50 -16.32
N LEU A 10 -2.47 -0.65 -15.67
CA LEU A 10 -2.16 -1.81 -14.85
C LEU A 10 -3.09 -1.88 -13.62
N ALA A 11 -3.23 -0.77 -12.91
CA ALA A 11 -4.12 -0.64 -11.74
C ALA A 11 -5.60 -0.89 -12.10
N VAL A 12 -6.08 -0.37 -13.23
CA VAL A 12 -7.46 -0.60 -13.69
C VAL A 12 -7.71 -2.07 -14.03
N LYS A 13 -6.75 -2.76 -14.66
CA LYS A 13 -6.87 -4.19 -14.94
C LYS A 13 -6.84 -5.04 -13.66
N ALA A 14 -5.93 -4.73 -12.74
CA ALA A 14 -5.88 -5.34 -11.41
C ALA A 14 -7.21 -5.16 -10.67
N GLY A 15 -7.77 -3.94 -10.66
CA GLY A 15 -9.08 -3.65 -10.07
C GLY A 15 -10.21 -4.53 -10.62
N LYS A 16 -10.24 -4.80 -11.94
CA LYS A 16 -11.23 -5.72 -12.53
C LYS A 16 -11.04 -7.17 -12.07
N MET A 17 -9.81 -7.61 -11.85
CA MET A 17 -9.52 -8.93 -11.29
C MET A 17 -10.01 -9.03 -9.84
N ILE A 18 -9.79 -7.98 -9.05
CA ILE A 18 -10.27 -7.86 -7.66
C ILE A 18 -11.81 -7.88 -7.63
N GLU A 19 -12.49 -7.10 -8.48
CA GLU A 19 -13.96 -7.08 -8.60
C GLU A 19 -14.54 -8.46 -8.98
N ALA A 20 -13.88 -9.16 -9.90
CA ALA A 20 -14.27 -10.52 -10.29
C ALA A 20 -14.08 -11.50 -9.14
N GLY A 21 -13.01 -11.35 -8.33
CA GLY A 21 -12.79 -12.10 -7.09
C GLY A 21 -13.88 -11.81 -6.05
N PHE A 22 -14.22 -10.54 -5.87
CA PHE A 22 -15.27 -10.10 -4.94
C PHE A 22 -16.63 -10.72 -5.29
N SER A 23 -16.95 -10.92 -6.57
CA SER A 23 -18.26 -11.44 -6.98
C SER A 23 -18.44 -12.95 -6.77
N LYS A 24 -17.38 -13.71 -6.47
CA LYS A 24 -17.46 -15.16 -6.22
C LYS A 24 -18.04 -15.44 -4.84
N SER A 25 -19.04 -16.32 -4.76
CA SER A 25 -19.58 -16.80 -3.47
C SER A 25 -18.56 -17.68 -2.76
N ILE A 26 -18.21 -17.35 -1.51
CA ILE A 26 -17.39 -18.21 -0.67
C ILE A 26 -18.30 -19.32 -0.12
N PRO A 27 -18.05 -20.62 -0.40
CA PRO A 27 -18.85 -21.71 0.16
C PRO A 27 -18.69 -21.74 1.68
N TYR A 28 -19.80 -21.63 2.41
CA TYR A 28 -19.84 -21.64 3.89
C TYR A 28 -19.27 -22.92 4.52
N ASP A 29 -19.22 -24.03 3.76
CA ASP A 29 -18.91 -25.36 4.27
C ASP A 29 -17.43 -25.78 4.22
N LYS A 30 -16.55 -24.96 3.66
CA LYS A 30 -15.11 -25.23 3.75
C LYS A 30 -14.52 -24.38 4.87
N LYS A 31 -14.12 -25.06 5.95
CA LYS A 31 -13.12 -24.57 6.93
C LYS A 31 -11.72 -24.44 6.27
N GLU A 32 -11.65 -23.88 5.08
CA GLU A 32 -10.41 -23.25 4.59
C GLU A 32 -10.36 -21.89 5.30
N SER A 33 -9.22 -21.52 5.85
CA SER A 33 -9.13 -20.27 6.61
C SER A 33 -9.57 -19.13 5.69
N TYR A 34 -10.33 -18.16 6.19
CA TYR A 34 -10.65 -16.94 5.43
C TYR A 34 -9.40 -16.27 4.86
N ALA A 35 -8.23 -16.50 5.48
CA ALA A 35 -6.93 -16.11 4.98
C ALA A 35 -6.54 -16.81 3.66
N ASP A 36 -6.85 -18.11 3.49
CA ASP A 36 -6.40 -18.91 2.35
C ASP A 36 -7.04 -18.47 1.04
N LEU A 37 -8.33 -18.15 1.03
CA LEU A 37 -9.08 -17.72 -0.17
C LEU A 37 -8.61 -16.39 -0.74
N VAL A 38 -8.10 -15.52 0.13
CA VAL A 38 -7.71 -14.17 -0.26
C VAL A 38 -6.27 -14.16 -0.73
N THR A 39 -5.40 -15.00 -0.15
CA THR A 39 -4.08 -15.23 -0.73
C THR A 39 -4.12 -15.65 -2.20
N GLU A 40 -5.18 -16.30 -2.70
CA GLU A 40 -5.26 -16.64 -4.12
C GLU A 40 -5.54 -15.45 -5.04
N VAL A 41 -6.40 -14.51 -4.63
CA VAL A 41 -6.71 -13.32 -5.43
C VAL A 41 -5.55 -12.34 -5.35
N ASP A 42 -5.02 -12.09 -4.16
CA ASP A 42 -3.85 -11.23 -3.92
C ASP A 42 -2.65 -11.74 -4.72
N LYS A 43 -2.31 -13.04 -4.62
CA LYS A 43 -1.23 -13.64 -5.44
C LYS A 43 -1.53 -13.58 -6.93
N ALA A 44 -2.77 -13.78 -7.37
CA ALA A 44 -3.09 -13.71 -8.80
C ALA A 44 -2.90 -12.29 -9.36
N VAL A 45 -3.33 -11.28 -8.60
CA VAL A 45 -3.15 -9.86 -8.94
C VAL A 45 -1.67 -9.49 -8.92
N GLU A 46 -0.94 -9.84 -7.86
CA GLU A 46 0.49 -9.59 -7.75
C GLU A 46 1.27 -10.22 -8.91
N ASN A 47 1.01 -11.50 -9.20
CA ASN A 47 1.67 -12.19 -10.31
C ASN A 47 1.39 -11.51 -11.66
N TYR A 48 0.14 -11.10 -11.91
CA TYR A 48 -0.22 -10.37 -13.12
C TYR A 48 0.56 -9.05 -13.23
N ILE A 49 0.52 -8.23 -12.18
CA ILE A 49 1.21 -6.93 -12.13
C ILE A 49 2.71 -7.11 -12.36
N CYS A 50 3.34 -8.05 -11.64
CA CYS A 50 4.77 -8.30 -11.73
C CYS A 50 5.19 -8.81 -13.10
N GLN A 51 4.41 -9.71 -13.72
CA GLN A 51 4.69 -10.21 -15.06
C GLN A 51 4.65 -9.12 -16.12
N GLU A 52 3.63 -8.26 -16.11
CA GLU A 52 3.50 -7.16 -17.07
C GLU A 52 4.62 -6.13 -16.91
N ILE A 53 5.00 -5.84 -15.66
CA ILE A 53 6.12 -4.98 -15.32
C ILE A 53 7.42 -5.56 -15.86
N LEU A 54 7.75 -6.81 -15.55
CA LEU A 54 9.01 -7.42 -15.97
C LEU A 54 9.07 -7.69 -17.48
N SER A 55 7.92 -7.90 -18.13
CA SER A 55 7.85 -7.97 -19.60
C SER A 55 8.23 -6.64 -20.25
N SER A 56 7.81 -5.52 -19.64
CA SER A 56 8.04 -4.17 -20.16
C SER A 56 9.38 -3.57 -19.69
N PHE A 57 9.82 -3.93 -18.48
CA PHE A 57 11.00 -3.41 -17.79
C PHE A 57 11.83 -4.54 -17.16
N PRO A 58 12.51 -5.37 -17.97
CA PRO A 58 13.16 -6.60 -17.49
C PRO A 58 14.28 -6.40 -16.48
N THR A 59 14.84 -5.18 -16.38
CA THR A 59 15.94 -4.84 -15.48
C THR A 59 15.48 -4.21 -14.17
N HIS A 60 14.20 -3.84 -14.06
CA HIS A 60 13.66 -3.21 -12.85
C HIS A 60 13.52 -4.24 -11.72
N LYS A 61 13.58 -3.76 -10.48
CA LYS A 61 13.35 -4.57 -9.28
C LYS A 61 11.90 -4.47 -8.82
N ILE A 62 11.47 -5.43 -8.01
CA ILE A 62 10.13 -5.51 -7.45
C ILE A 62 10.25 -5.77 -5.95
N ILE A 63 9.43 -5.08 -5.17
CA ILE A 63 9.11 -5.38 -3.77
C ILE A 63 7.59 -5.53 -3.72
N ALA A 64 7.10 -6.71 -3.36
CA ALA A 64 5.67 -7.00 -3.37
C ALA A 64 5.26 -7.81 -2.13
N GLU A 65 4.06 -7.55 -1.63
CA GLU A 65 3.54 -8.06 -0.34
C GLU A 65 3.45 -9.58 -0.28
N GLU A 66 2.88 -10.23 -1.30
CA GLU A 66 2.51 -11.66 -1.27
C GLU A 66 3.71 -12.59 -1.55
N GLY A 67 4.90 -12.00 -1.70
CA GLY A 67 6.17 -12.72 -1.73
C GLY A 67 6.76 -12.95 -3.11
N TYR A 68 6.26 -12.33 -4.19
CA TYR A 68 6.88 -12.39 -5.52
C TYR A 68 8.36 -12.02 -5.51
N SER A 69 8.73 -11.05 -4.66
CA SER A 69 10.10 -10.53 -4.54
C SER A 69 10.98 -11.29 -3.54
N GLY A 70 10.40 -12.10 -2.64
CA GLY A 70 11.11 -12.56 -1.44
C GLY A 70 11.68 -11.38 -0.62
N ASN A 71 12.86 -11.58 -0.02
CA ASN A 71 13.56 -10.54 0.77
C ASN A 71 14.33 -9.55 -0.13
N ALA A 72 13.63 -8.86 -1.02
CA ALA A 72 14.24 -7.86 -1.90
C ALA A 72 14.61 -6.57 -1.14
N GLU A 73 15.85 -6.12 -1.26
CA GLU A 73 16.33 -4.86 -0.68
C GLU A 73 16.02 -3.67 -1.62
N LEU A 74 15.55 -2.57 -1.04
CA LEU A 74 15.36 -1.32 -1.77
C LEU A 74 16.71 -0.67 -2.08
N THR A 75 17.04 -0.50 -3.36
CA THR A 75 18.31 0.09 -3.84
C THR A 75 18.07 1.30 -4.74
N CYS A 76 19.14 1.91 -5.26
CA CYS A 76 19.05 2.96 -6.28
C CYS A 76 18.56 2.45 -7.66
N SER A 77 18.39 1.14 -7.84
CA SER A 77 17.82 0.59 -9.06
C SER A 77 16.33 0.95 -9.16
N PRO A 78 15.78 1.22 -10.36
CA PRO A 78 14.35 1.42 -10.53
C PRO A 78 13.57 0.23 -9.95
N THR A 79 12.74 0.50 -8.94
CA THR A 79 12.05 -0.52 -8.14
C THR A 79 10.57 -0.22 -8.11
N TRP A 80 9.75 -1.25 -8.35
CA TRP A 80 8.30 -1.21 -8.22
C TRP A 80 7.92 -1.76 -6.85
N ILE A 81 7.24 -0.94 -6.06
CA ILE A 81 6.70 -1.34 -4.76
C ILE A 81 5.21 -1.58 -4.97
N ILE A 82 4.72 -2.78 -4.65
CA ILE A 82 3.40 -3.25 -5.05
C ILE A 82 2.70 -3.83 -3.83
N ASP A 83 1.51 -3.30 -3.57
CA ASP A 83 0.48 -3.96 -2.77
C ASP A 83 -0.64 -4.36 -3.77
N PRO A 84 -0.95 -5.66 -3.91
CA PRO A 84 -2.02 -6.11 -4.80
C PRO A 84 -3.42 -5.70 -4.30
N ILE A 85 -3.68 -5.76 -2.99
CA ILE A 85 -4.97 -5.41 -2.36
C ILE A 85 -4.76 -4.85 -0.93
N ASP A 86 -4.47 -3.55 -0.84
CA ASP A 86 -4.43 -2.88 0.47
C ASP A 86 -5.82 -2.91 1.12
N GLY A 87 -5.90 -3.45 2.33
CA GLY A 87 -7.14 -3.69 3.04
C GLY A 87 -7.79 -5.05 2.74
N THR A 88 -6.97 -6.08 2.58
CA THR A 88 -7.36 -7.50 2.47
C THR A 88 -8.50 -7.90 3.42
N SER A 89 -8.46 -7.45 4.68
CA SER A 89 -9.51 -7.70 5.68
C SER A 89 -10.88 -7.12 5.29
N ASN A 90 -10.91 -5.95 4.64
CA ASN A 90 -12.13 -5.34 4.11
C ASN A 90 -12.64 -6.10 2.88
N PHE A 91 -11.72 -6.54 2.01
CA PHE A 91 -12.05 -7.39 0.87
C PHE A 91 -12.72 -8.70 1.33
N VAL A 92 -12.11 -9.40 2.30
CA VAL A 92 -12.65 -10.61 2.94
C VAL A 92 -14.06 -10.36 3.50
N SER A 93 -14.18 -9.34 4.34
CA SER A 93 -15.41 -9.09 5.10
C SER A 93 -16.50 -8.41 4.28
N ARG A 94 -16.20 -8.04 3.02
CA ARG A 94 -17.10 -7.35 2.08
C ARG A 94 -17.64 -6.03 2.62
N VAL A 95 -16.82 -5.34 3.42
CA VAL A 95 -17.18 -4.07 4.04
C VAL A 95 -16.53 -2.92 3.31
N ARG A 96 -17.28 -1.82 3.15
CA ARG A 96 -16.75 -0.55 2.64
C ARG A 96 -16.46 0.36 3.82
N THR A 97 -15.38 0.06 4.54
CA THR A 97 -14.92 0.84 5.69
C THR A 97 -13.48 1.28 5.50
N MET A 98 -13.09 2.26 6.31
CA MET A 98 -11.70 2.63 6.56
C MET A 98 -10.94 1.40 7.10
N GLY A 99 -9.76 1.12 6.53
CA GLY A 99 -8.97 -0.11 6.78
C GLY A 99 -7.93 -0.45 5.70
N SER A 100 -7.60 0.53 4.85
CA SER A 100 -6.49 0.52 3.90
C SER A 100 -5.68 1.78 4.15
N ALA A 101 -4.37 1.65 4.35
CA ALA A 101 -3.52 2.78 4.67
C ALA A 101 -3.41 3.74 3.47
N ALA A 102 -3.27 3.18 2.26
CA ALA A 102 -3.25 3.95 1.02
C ALA A 102 -4.55 4.77 0.86
N LEU A 103 -5.72 4.16 1.13
CA LEU A 103 -7.00 4.86 1.04
C LEU A 103 -7.14 5.96 2.10
N HIS A 104 -6.69 5.72 3.34
CA HIS A 104 -6.70 6.75 4.39
C HIS A 104 -5.86 7.96 3.98
N MET A 105 -4.64 7.73 3.50
CA MET A 105 -3.75 8.79 3.03
C MET A 105 -4.33 9.54 1.82
N CYS A 106 -5.00 8.83 0.91
CA CYS A 106 -5.73 9.47 -0.20
C CYS A 106 -6.90 10.33 0.29
N GLN A 107 -7.57 9.97 1.41
CA GLN A 107 -8.59 10.84 2.01
C GLN A 107 -7.97 12.13 2.57
N ILE A 108 -6.77 12.08 3.14
CA ILE A 108 -6.03 13.29 3.57
C ILE A 108 -5.69 14.15 2.35
N ALA A 109 -5.16 13.55 1.29
CA ALA A 109 -4.84 14.26 0.04
C ALA A 109 -6.08 14.91 -0.60
N ALA A 110 -7.25 14.29 -0.46
CA ALA A 110 -8.53 14.83 -0.94
C ALA A 110 -9.13 15.93 -0.02
N GLY A 111 -8.55 16.19 1.15
CA GLY A 111 -9.06 17.14 2.14
C GLY A 111 -10.23 16.61 2.98
N ASN A 112 -10.48 15.31 2.98
CA ASN A 112 -11.54 14.67 3.77
C ASN A 112 -11.10 14.27 5.19
N GLY A 113 -9.83 14.49 5.53
CA GLY A 113 -9.29 14.30 6.87
C GLY A 113 -8.01 15.12 7.06
N ASP A 114 -7.65 15.34 8.33
CA ASP A 114 -6.54 16.24 8.69
C ASP A 114 -5.22 15.50 8.90
N ILE A 115 -5.27 14.31 9.50
CA ILE A 115 -4.10 13.52 9.87
C ILE A 115 -4.37 12.01 9.86
N PHE A 116 -3.38 11.24 9.44
CA PHE A 116 -3.30 9.79 9.51
C PHE A 116 -1.90 9.41 9.99
N PHE A 117 -1.81 8.40 10.86
CA PHE A 117 -0.55 7.81 11.25
C PHE A 117 -0.75 6.35 11.59
N GLU A 118 0.26 5.52 11.32
CA GLU A 118 0.17 4.08 11.56
C GLU A 118 1.52 3.47 11.94
N PHE A 119 1.47 2.46 12.81
CA PHE A 119 2.62 1.71 13.29
C PHE A 119 2.65 0.35 12.60
N GLY A 120 3.84 -0.13 12.23
CA GLY A 120 3.99 -1.48 11.68
C GLY A 120 3.51 -1.62 10.24
N ILE A 121 3.14 -0.53 9.58
CA ILE A 121 2.82 -0.47 8.15
C ILE A 121 4.05 -0.86 7.30
N HIS A 122 3.88 -1.60 6.22
CA HIS A 122 4.95 -2.00 5.29
C HIS A 122 5.11 -0.99 4.14
N CYS A 123 6.27 -0.96 3.50
CA CYS A 123 6.58 0.01 2.44
C CYS A 123 5.54 0.05 1.30
N TRP A 124 4.91 -1.08 0.98
CA TRP A 124 3.91 -1.19 -0.09
C TRP A 124 2.57 -0.53 0.24
N ASP A 125 2.18 -0.50 1.51
CA ASP A 125 0.90 0.07 1.95
C ASP A 125 0.82 1.60 1.74
N TYR A 126 1.97 2.30 1.67
CA TYR A 126 1.99 3.77 1.67
C TYR A 126 2.98 4.44 0.71
N ALA A 127 3.88 3.70 0.04
CA ALA A 127 4.85 4.30 -0.88
C ALA A 127 4.19 5.17 -1.97
N ALA A 128 3.12 4.66 -2.60
CA ALA A 128 2.38 5.40 -3.61
C ALA A 128 1.62 6.60 -3.00
N ALA A 129 0.99 6.39 -1.84
CA ALA A 129 0.17 7.40 -1.20
C ALA A 129 0.99 8.59 -0.66
N VAL A 130 2.23 8.38 -0.22
CA VAL A 130 3.15 9.47 0.17
C VAL A 130 3.36 10.45 -0.98
N LEU A 131 3.56 9.96 -2.20
CA LEU A 131 3.71 10.82 -3.37
C LEU A 131 2.42 11.60 -3.64
N ILE A 132 1.27 10.92 -3.63
CA ILE A 132 -0.04 11.54 -3.87
C ILE A 132 -0.30 12.68 -2.86
N VAL A 133 -0.07 12.42 -1.58
CA VAL A 133 -0.27 13.42 -0.51
C VAL A 133 0.65 14.62 -0.71
N ARG A 134 1.93 14.39 -1.02
CA ARG A 134 2.89 15.48 -1.25
C ARG A 134 2.52 16.34 -2.45
N GLU A 135 2.12 15.73 -3.55
CA GLU A 135 1.67 16.44 -4.76
C GLU A 135 0.35 17.20 -4.53
N ALA A 136 -0.50 16.73 -3.61
CA ALA A 136 -1.69 17.45 -3.17
C ALA A 136 -1.38 18.63 -2.21
N GLY A 137 -0.10 18.83 -1.83
CA GLY A 137 0.33 19.88 -0.90
C GLY A 137 0.36 19.46 0.57
N GLY A 138 0.11 18.20 0.88
CA GLY A 138 0.21 17.64 2.22
C GLY A 138 1.65 17.35 2.66
N PHE A 139 1.79 16.92 3.90
CA PHE A 139 3.08 16.66 4.55
C PHE A 139 3.16 15.22 5.06
N CYS A 140 4.29 14.56 4.80
CA CYS A 140 4.57 13.21 5.33
C CYS A 140 5.96 13.14 5.96
N CYS A 141 6.05 12.52 7.14
CA CYS A 141 7.29 12.27 7.88
C CYS A 141 7.22 10.97 8.68
N ASN A 142 8.34 10.53 9.24
CA ASN A 142 8.36 9.47 10.26
C ASN A 142 8.06 10.04 11.67
N PHE A 143 7.90 9.18 12.66
CA PHE A 143 7.60 9.58 14.05
C PHE A 143 8.69 10.41 14.74
N ASP A 144 9.90 10.42 14.21
CA ASP A 144 10.99 11.29 14.69
C ASP A 144 11.02 12.66 13.99
N GLY A 145 10.03 12.95 13.14
CA GLY A 145 9.91 14.17 12.35
C GLY A 145 10.84 14.23 11.13
N LYS A 146 11.65 13.19 10.87
CA LYS A 146 12.51 13.15 9.69
C LYS A 146 11.72 12.85 8.42
N PRO A 147 12.29 13.18 7.24
CA PRO A 147 11.69 12.78 5.97
C PRO A 147 11.39 11.28 5.92
N VAL A 148 10.28 10.93 5.25
CA VAL A 148 9.83 9.53 5.12
C VAL A 148 10.95 8.62 4.63
N ASP A 149 11.29 7.66 5.47
CA ASP A 149 12.01 6.43 5.17
C ASP A 149 10.99 5.30 5.01
N LEU A 150 10.84 4.82 3.77
CA LEU A 150 9.83 3.82 3.39
C LEU A 150 9.99 2.48 4.12
N MET A 151 11.18 2.16 4.61
CA MET A 151 11.43 0.88 5.28
C MET A 151 11.30 0.97 6.82
N ALA A 152 10.96 2.15 7.36
CA ALA A 152 10.98 2.41 8.81
C ALA A 152 9.74 1.90 9.57
N ARG A 153 8.74 1.37 8.87
CA ARG A 153 7.49 0.83 9.44
C ARG A 153 6.65 1.81 10.25
N ASN A 154 6.74 3.08 9.89
CA ASN A 154 5.94 4.13 10.50
C ASN A 154 5.78 5.29 9.53
N VAL A 155 4.62 5.94 9.60
CA VAL A 155 4.35 7.14 8.80
C VAL A 155 3.38 8.05 9.54
N ILE A 156 3.62 9.36 9.41
CA ILE A 156 2.63 10.42 9.66
C ILE A 156 2.33 11.04 8.31
N CYS A 157 1.05 11.24 8.04
CA CYS A 157 0.51 11.92 6.89
C CYS A 157 -0.47 12.99 7.39
N ALA A 158 -0.24 14.25 7.05
CA ALA A 158 -1.10 15.35 7.48
C ALA A 158 -1.36 16.33 6.34
N GLY A 159 -2.48 17.06 6.42
CA GLY A 159 -2.76 18.14 5.48
C GLY A 159 -1.76 19.31 5.58
N THR A 160 -1.11 19.49 6.73
CA THR A 160 -0.11 20.54 6.97
C THR A 160 1.04 20.04 7.86
N PRO A 161 2.24 20.63 7.76
CA PRO A 161 3.36 20.30 8.64
C PRO A 161 3.08 20.66 10.11
N GLU A 162 2.30 21.70 10.39
CA GLU A 162 1.94 22.11 11.76
C GLU A 162 1.17 21.00 12.49
N LEU A 163 0.23 20.34 11.81
CA LEU A 163 -0.52 19.22 12.37
C LEU A 163 0.38 18.02 12.67
N ALA A 164 1.28 17.67 11.74
CA ALA A 164 2.23 16.58 11.97
C ALA A 164 3.17 16.89 13.15
N ASN A 165 3.70 18.12 13.23
CA ASN A 165 4.57 18.56 14.31
C ASN A 165 3.87 18.61 15.68
N ALA A 166 2.56 18.92 15.70
CA ALA A 166 1.76 18.85 16.91
C ALA A 166 1.52 17.40 17.38
N LEU A 167 1.45 16.44 16.44
CA LEU A 167 1.23 15.03 16.75
C LEU A 167 2.51 14.33 17.27
N ILE A 168 3.68 14.61 16.69
CA ILE A 168 4.96 13.97 17.05
C ILE A 168 5.19 13.81 18.56
N PRO A 169 5.08 14.87 19.41
CA PRO A 169 5.34 14.74 20.85
C PRO A 169 4.29 13.90 21.59
N LEU A 170 3.15 13.59 20.97
CA LEU A 170 2.07 12.77 21.54
C LEU A 170 2.22 11.28 21.17
N ILE A 171 3.00 10.96 20.14
CA ILE A 171 3.24 9.58 19.72
C ILE A 171 4.22 8.93 20.70
N GLN A 172 3.84 7.77 21.23
CA GLN A 172 4.76 6.86 21.91
C GLN A 172 5.18 5.77 20.92
N PRO A 173 6.39 5.82 20.34
CA PRO A 173 6.79 4.91 19.28
C PRO A 173 6.82 3.46 19.77
N VAL A 174 6.20 2.56 19.01
CA VAL A 174 6.42 1.12 19.13
C VAL A 174 7.49 0.73 18.13
N GLY A 175 8.51 0.01 18.60
CA GLY A 175 9.61 -0.42 17.74
C GLY A 175 9.20 -1.63 16.89
N TYR A 176 9.28 -1.48 15.57
CA TYR A 176 9.17 -2.58 14.61
C TYR A 176 10.52 -2.81 13.94
N ALA A 177 10.82 -4.06 13.59
CA ALA A 177 11.92 -4.33 12.67
C ALA A 177 11.61 -3.68 11.32
N ARG A 178 12.61 -3.10 10.69
CA ARG A 178 12.49 -2.55 9.34
C ARG A 178 12.09 -3.65 8.35
N ASP A 179 11.46 -3.23 7.25
CA ASP A 179 11.26 -4.11 6.09
C ASP A 179 12.58 -4.63 5.52
#